data_AF-A0A9R1ESA9-F1
#
_entry.id   AF-A0A9R1ESA9-F1
#
_cell.length_a   1.000
_cell.length_b   1.000
_cell.length_c   1.000
_cell.angle_alpha   90.00
_cell.angle_beta   90.00
_cell.angle_gamma   90.00
#
_symmetry.space_group_name_H-M   'P 1'
#
loop_
_entity.id
_entity.type
_entity.pdbx_description
1 polymer ?
#
loop_
_entity_poly.entity_id
_entity_poly.type
_entity_poly.pdbx_seq_one_letter_code
_entity_poly.pdbx_strand_id
1 'polypeptide(L)'
;MSRRPSNGPCRLGTDFYALRKDVELAVERVNEVRQDAGLEKLLEEIASLENKSGDSTLWDDPSKAQELLVALTELKEKVKLLNDFKSQVEEADTIVQLTEELDSIDTGLLEEASKIIKALNKALDNFEMTRLLSGPYDKEGAVITISAGAGGTDAQ
;
A
#
# COMPACT_ATOMS: atom_id res chain seq x y z
N MET A 1 -37.25 42.20 5.13
CA MET A 1 -37.02 41.17 6.16
C MET A 1 -36.44 39.94 5.46
N SER A 2 -35.12 39.92 5.28
CA SER A 2 -34.43 38.86 4.54
C SER A 2 -33.87 37.80 5.47
N ARG A 3 -33.77 36.58 4.94
CA ARG A 3 -33.87 35.29 5.63
C ARG A 3 -32.67 34.99 6.53
N ARG A 4 -32.93 34.28 7.64
CA ARG A 4 -31.91 33.72 8.55
C ARG A 4 -31.00 32.74 7.78
N PRO A 5 -29.70 32.66 8.09
CA PRO A 5 -28.88 31.57 7.60
C PRO A 5 -29.29 30.28 8.31
N SER A 6 -29.58 29.25 7.53
CA SER A 6 -29.82 27.89 8.01
C SER A 6 -28.50 27.30 8.53
N ASN A 7 -28.34 27.23 9.85
CA ASN A 7 -27.39 26.31 10.48
C ASN A 7 -27.86 24.87 10.21
N GLY A 8 -27.34 24.26 9.15
CA GLY A 8 -27.30 22.81 9.02
C GLY A 8 -26.22 22.24 9.95
N PRO A 9 -26.31 20.96 10.36
CA PRO A 9 -25.29 20.33 11.19
C PRO A 9 -23.92 20.48 10.51
N CYS A 10 -22.89 20.84 11.28
CA CYS A 10 -21.55 21.16 10.81
C CYS A 10 -20.95 19.98 10.00
N ARG A 11 -21.13 19.99 8.67
CA ARG A 11 -20.64 18.93 7.77
C ARG A 11 -19.14 18.68 7.91
N LEU A 12 -18.37 19.76 8.10
CA LEU A 12 -16.90 19.69 8.24
C LEU A 12 -16.43 18.76 9.38
N GLY A 13 -17.12 18.75 10.52
CA GLY A 13 -16.73 17.89 11.64
C GLY A 13 -16.93 16.41 11.31
N THR A 14 -18.00 16.07 10.59
CA THR A 14 -18.27 14.67 10.20
C THR A 14 -17.26 14.17 9.18
N ASP A 15 -16.86 15.02 8.24
CA ASP A 15 -15.87 14.70 7.20
C ASP A 15 -14.46 14.48 7.78
N PHE A 16 -14.08 15.25 8.81
CA PHE A 16 -12.83 15.06 9.55
C PHE A 16 -12.77 13.71 10.28
N TYR A 17 -13.80 13.38 11.07
CA TYR A 17 -13.79 12.12 11.83
C TYR A 17 -13.83 10.89 10.91
N ALA A 18 -14.46 10.99 9.74
CA ALA A 18 -14.41 9.96 8.72
C ALA A 18 -12.98 9.77 8.18
N LEU A 19 -12.33 10.86 7.77
CA LEU A 19 -10.95 10.81 7.28
C LEU A 19 -9.97 10.28 8.33
N ARG A 20 -10.10 10.71 9.59
CA ARG A 20 -9.28 10.20 10.70
C ARG A 20 -9.39 8.67 10.81
N LYS A 21 -10.61 8.15 10.75
CA LYS A 21 -10.84 6.70 10.78
C LYS A 21 -10.22 6.00 9.57
N ASP A 22 -10.31 6.59 8.39
CA ASP A 22 -9.70 6.04 7.18
C ASP A 22 -8.17 6.01 7.28
N VAL A 23 -7.55 7.04 7.88
CA VAL A 23 -6.11 7.08 8.16
C VAL A 23 -5.72 6.00 9.15
N GLU A 24 -6.45 5.85 10.26
CA GLU A 24 -6.21 4.81 11.28
C GLU A 24 -6.23 3.40 10.66
N LEU A 25 -7.24 3.10 9.85
CA LEU A 25 -7.33 1.84 9.12
C LEU A 25 -6.20 1.66 8.10
N ALA A 26 -5.78 2.73 7.43
CA ALA A 26 -4.66 2.68 6.50
C ALA A 26 -3.33 2.40 7.23
N VAL A 27 -3.13 2.93 8.44
CA VAL A 27 -1.94 2.66 9.26
C VAL A 27 -1.86 1.18 9.60
N GLU A 28 -2.97 0.59 10.07
CA GLU A 28 -3.06 -0.84 10.35
C GLU A 28 -2.74 -1.67 9.10
N ARG A 29 -3.40 -1.36 7.98
CA ARG A 29 -3.19 -2.05 6.71
C ARG A 29 -1.75 -1.98 6.21
N VAL A 30 -1.11 -0.81 6.27
CA VAL A 30 0.30 -0.65 5.87
C VAL A 30 1.21 -1.50 6.75
N ASN A 31 0.96 -1.56 8.06
CA ASN A 31 1.75 -2.37 8.96
C ASN A 31 1.59 -3.86 8.67
N GLU A 32 0.36 -4.34 8.46
CA GLU A 32 0.08 -5.71 8.05
C GLU A 32 0.80 -6.06 6.75
N VAL A 33 0.66 -5.24 5.70
CA VAL A 33 1.32 -5.46 4.41
C VAL A 33 2.84 -5.52 4.54
N ARG A 34 3.45 -4.68 5.39
CA ARG A 34 4.90 -4.68 5.62
C ARG A 34 5.38 -5.94 6.35
N GLN A 35 4.61 -6.42 7.33
CA GLN A 35 4.89 -7.67 8.04
C GLN A 35 4.72 -8.88 7.13
N ASP A 36 3.62 -8.93 6.37
CA ASP A 36 3.29 -9.98 5.42
C ASP A 36 4.30 -10.10 4.28
N ALA A 37 4.82 -8.96 3.81
CA ALA A 37 5.88 -8.91 2.82
C ALA A 37 7.23 -9.39 3.37
N GLY A 38 7.34 -9.56 4.70
CA GLY A 38 8.56 -10.00 5.36
C GLY A 38 9.69 -8.97 5.27
N LEU A 39 9.38 -7.70 5.55
CA LEU A 39 10.33 -6.58 5.45
C LEU A 39 11.68 -6.89 6.12
N GLU A 40 11.68 -7.50 7.31
CA GLU A 40 12.93 -7.86 8.00
C GLU A 40 13.78 -8.83 7.18
N LYS A 41 13.16 -9.85 6.58
CA LYS A 41 13.86 -10.84 5.75
C LYS A 41 14.42 -10.21 4.47
N LEU A 42 13.66 -9.31 3.85
CA LEU A 42 14.12 -8.57 2.67
C LEU A 42 15.36 -7.73 2.98
N LEU A 43 15.40 -7.09 4.15
CA LEU A 43 16.56 -6.31 4.59
C LEU A 43 17.78 -7.21 4.86
N GLU A 44 17.59 -8.36 5.51
CA GLU A 44 18.66 -9.34 5.72
C GLU A 44 19.21 -9.88 4.39
N GLU A 45 18.34 -10.16 3.43
CA GLU A 45 18.73 -10.64 2.10
C GLU A 45 19.51 -9.58 1.32
N ILE A 46 19.06 -8.32 1.35
CA ILE A 46 19.82 -7.19 0.78
C ILE A 46 21.20 -7.11 1.41
N ALA A 47 21.30 -7.14 2.74
CA ALA A 47 22.59 -7.09 3.43
C ALA A 47 23.51 -8.27 3.06
N SER A 48 22.95 -9.47 2.89
CA SER A 48 23.69 -10.64 2.42
C SER A 48 24.21 -10.48 1.00
N LEU A 49 23.39 -9.98 0.08
CA LEU A 49 23.78 -9.73 -1.32
C LEU A 49 24.79 -8.57 -1.42
N GLU A 50 24.62 -7.52 -0.63
CA GLU A 50 25.59 -6.42 -0.55
C GLU A 50 26.95 -6.90 -0.07
N ASN A 51 27.00 -7.78 0.93
CA ASN A 51 28.25 -8.37 1.38
C ASN A 51 28.91 -9.20 0.26
N LYS A 52 28.13 -10.02 -0.46
CA LYS A 52 28.62 -10.78 -1.63
C LYS A 52 29.10 -9.87 -2.75
N SER A 53 28.50 -8.70 -2.93
CA SER A 53 28.94 -7.71 -3.93
C SER A 53 30.31 -7.09 -3.64
N GLY A 54 30.76 -7.15 -2.38
CA GLY A 54 32.09 -6.71 -1.95
C GLY A 54 33.19 -7.73 -2.19
N ASP A 55 32.87 -8.97 -2.57
CA ASP A 55 33.85 -10.01 -2.87
C ASP A 55 34.51 -9.75 -4.24
N SER A 56 35.84 -9.72 -4.31
CA SER A 56 36.56 -9.48 -5.56
C SER A 56 36.33 -10.58 -6.60
N THR A 57 36.02 -11.80 -6.14
CA THR A 57 35.78 -12.96 -7.02
C THR A 57 34.46 -12.89 -7.78
N LEU A 58 33.51 -12.05 -7.33
CA LEU A 58 32.26 -11.81 -8.06
C LEU A 58 32.54 -11.17 -9.42
N TRP A 59 33.54 -10.28 -9.49
CA TRP A 59 33.89 -9.53 -10.69
C TRP A 59 34.66 -10.36 -11.72
N ASP A 60 35.10 -11.57 -11.36
CA ASP A 60 35.70 -12.53 -12.29
C ASP A 60 34.64 -13.18 -13.21
N ASP A 61 33.36 -13.14 -12.83
CA ASP A 61 32.24 -13.64 -13.61
C ASP A 61 31.19 -12.54 -13.84
N PRO A 62 31.26 -11.82 -14.97
CA PRO A 62 30.37 -10.69 -15.24
C PRO A 62 28.89 -11.08 -15.31
N SER A 63 28.57 -12.33 -15.66
CA SER A 63 27.18 -12.80 -15.71
C SER A 63 26.61 -12.93 -14.30
N LYS A 64 27.36 -13.55 -13.37
CA LYS A 64 26.96 -13.65 -11.95
C LYS A 64 26.89 -12.28 -11.27
N ALA A 65 27.81 -11.38 -11.58
CA ALA A 65 27.78 -10.02 -11.08
C ALA A 65 26.50 -9.29 -11.53
N GLN A 66 26.12 -9.43 -12.81
CA GLN A 66 24.89 -8.83 -13.34
C GLN A 66 23.64 -9.42 -12.69
N GLU A 67 23.55 -10.74 -12.56
CA GLU A 67 22.42 -11.42 -11.89
C GLU A 67 22.25 -10.94 -10.44
N LEU A 68 23.35 -10.85 -9.69
CA LEU A 68 23.33 -10.38 -8.31
C LEU A 68 22.86 -8.93 -8.21
N LEU A 69 23.37 -8.04 -9.07
CA LEU A 69 22.99 -6.63 -9.08
C LEU A 69 21.51 -6.42 -9.45
N VAL A 70 20.97 -7.22 -10.37
CA VAL A 70 19.54 -7.21 -10.72
C VAL A 70 18.72 -7.64 -9.51
N ALA A 71 19.04 -8.79 -8.89
CA ALA A 71 18.32 -9.27 -7.71
C ALA A 71 18.36 -8.26 -6.55
N LEU A 72 19.53 -7.64 -6.32
CA LEU A 72 19.72 -6.62 -5.29
C LEU A 72 18.89 -5.37 -5.57
N THR A 73 18.84 -4.91 -6.83
CA THR A 73 18.00 -3.78 -7.25
C THR A 73 16.52 -4.08 -7.01
N GLU A 74 16.04 -5.26 -7.43
CA GLU A 74 14.64 -5.66 -7.24
C GLU A 74 14.24 -5.71 -5.75
N LEU A 75 15.10 -6.25 -4.89
CA LEU A 75 14.84 -6.27 -3.44
C LEU A 75 14.82 -4.86 -2.84
N LYS A 76 15.77 -4.00 -3.24
CA LYS A 76 15.81 -2.60 -2.79
C LYS A 76 14.57 -1.82 -3.23
N GLU A 77 14.10 -2.02 -4.45
CA GLU A 77 12.88 -1.40 -4.95
C GLU A 77 11.64 -1.84 -4.15
N LYS A 78 11.53 -3.13 -3.82
CA LYS A 78 10.47 -3.65 -2.95
C LYS A 78 10.49 -3.02 -1.55
N VAL A 79 11.66 -2.98 -0.91
CA VAL A 79 11.81 -2.36 0.41
C VAL A 79 11.50 -0.87 0.36
N LYS A 80 11.95 -0.18 -0.68
CA LYS A 80 11.65 1.24 -0.89
C LYS A 80 10.14 1.47 -0.99
N LEU A 81 9.43 0.68 -1.82
CA LEU A 81 7.98 0.79 -1.96
C LEU A 81 7.25 0.61 -0.62
N LEU A 82 7.65 -0.40 0.18
CA LEU A 82 7.08 -0.63 1.50
C LEU A 82 7.34 0.51 2.49
N ASN A 83 8.48 1.18 2.38
CA ASN A 83 8.79 2.37 3.18
C ASN A 83 8.05 3.61 2.68
N ASP A 84 7.84 3.75 1.37
CA ASP A 84 7.05 4.83 0.79
C ASP A 84 5.59 4.76 1.27
N PHE A 85 5.01 3.56 1.36
CA PHE A 85 3.67 3.37 1.97
C PHE A 85 3.62 3.84 3.43
N LYS A 86 4.65 3.52 4.21
CA LYS A 86 4.77 3.99 5.58
C LYS A 86 4.87 5.51 5.65
N SER A 87 5.71 6.11 4.82
CA SER A 87 5.88 7.57 4.80
C SER A 87 4.58 8.29 4.44
N GLN A 88 3.82 7.79 3.46
CA GLN A 88 2.56 8.39 3.05
C GLN A 88 1.50 8.33 4.16
N VAL A 89 1.42 7.20 4.88
CA VAL A 89 0.43 7.08 5.95
C VAL A 89 0.80 7.94 7.17
N GLU A 90 2.09 8.04 7.50
CA GLU A 90 2.59 8.92 8.58
C GLU A 90 2.35 10.40 8.25
N GLU A 91 2.46 10.80 6.99
CA GLU A 91 2.15 12.16 6.53
C GLU A 91 0.66 12.49 6.72
N ALA A 92 -0.23 11.59 6.29
CA ALA A 92 -1.67 11.77 6.46
C ALA A 92 -2.09 11.76 7.94
N ASP A 93 -1.48 10.91 8.77
CA ASP A 93 -1.69 10.86 10.22
C ASP A 93 -1.23 12.16 10.90
N THR A 94 -0.06 12.68 10.52
CA THR A 94 0.44 13.97 11.03
C THR A 94 -0.54 15.11 10.71
N ILE A 95 -1.09 15.16 9.49
CA ILE A 95 -2.09 16.17 9.10
C ILE A 95 -3.34 16.07 9.99
N VAL A 96 -3.83 14.86 10.25
CA VAL A 96 -5.02 14.64 11.06
C VAL A 96 -4.79 15.02 12.52
N GLN A 97 -3.65 14.65 13.10
CA GLN A 97 -3.26 15.02 14.47
C GLN A 97 -3.13 16.54 14.63
N LEU A 98 -2.45 17.20 13.69
CA LEU A 98 -2.35 18.66 13.68
C LEU A 98 -3.73 19.32 13.60
N THR A 99 -4.65 18.76 12.81
CA THR A 99 -6.01 19.31 12.69
C THR A 99 -6.83 19.13 13.96
N GLU A 100 -6.58 18.06 14.73
CA GLU A 100 -7.26 17.81 16.02
C GLU A 100 -6.83 18.81 17.10
N GLU A 101 -5.57 19.28 17.05
CA GLU A 101 -5.04 20.27 17.99
C GLU A 101 -5.46 21.72 17.68
N LEU A 102 -5.94 21.99 16.47
CA LEU A 102 -6.33 23.34 16.02
C LEU A 102 -7.77 23.69 16.39
N ASP A 103 -8.00 24.95 16.78
CA ASP A 103 -9.34 25.49 17.04
C ASP A 103 -10.25 25.58 15.79
N SER A 104 -9.66 25.41 14.60
CA SER A 104 -10.35 25.48 13.31
C SER A 104 -9.80 24.46 12.33
N ILE A 105 -10.71 23.80 11.61
CA ILE A 105 -10.38 22.85 10.55
C ILE A 105 -9.88 23.58 9.30
N ASP A 106 -8.62 23.35 8.91
CA ASP A 106 -8.11 23.73 7.59
C ASP A 106 -8.56 22.69 6.54
N THR A 107 -9.53 23.08 5.72
CA THR A 107 -10.08 22.21 4.67
C THR A 107 -9.06 21.84 3.60
N GLY A 108 -8.08 22.71 3.33
CA GLY A 108 -7.05 22.44 2.33
C GLY A 108 -6.13 21.29 2.77
N LEU A 109 -5.74 21.31 4.05
CA LEU A 109 -4.91 20.27 4.64
C LEU A 109 -5.66 18.93 4.72
N LEU A 110 -6.95 18.94 5.08
CA LEU A 110 -7.76 17.71 5.06
C LEU A 110 -7.95 17.14 3.65
N GLU A 111 -8.11 17.98 2.64
CA GLU A 111 -8.17 17.52 1.25
C GLU A 111 -6.86 16.86 0.80
N GLU A 112 -5.71 17.36 1.27
CA GLU A 112 -4.40 16.78 1.01
C GLU A 112 -4.27 15.39 1.65
N ALA A 113 -4.56 15.25 2.94
CA ALA A 113 -4.58 13.95 3.61
C ALA A 113 -5.56 12.96 2.93
N SER A 114 -6.75 13.42 2.51
CA SER A 114 -7.69 12.58 1.77
C SER A 114 -7.12 12.10 0.42
N LYS A 115 -6.36 12.94 -0.29
CA LYS A 115 -5.70 12.55 -1.55
C LYS A 115 -4.59 11.54 -1.30
N ILE A 116 -3.79 11.74 -0.26
CA ILE A 116 -2.71 10.81 0.13
C ILE A 116 -3.30 9.43 0.43
N ILE A 117 -4.32 9.35 1.29
CA ILE A 117 -4.95 8.06 1.65
C ILE A 117 -5.61 7.38 0.45
N LYS A 118 -6.24 8.13 -0.47
CA LYS A 118 -6.80 7.57 -1.70
C LYS A 118 -5.72 7.00 -2.62
N ALA A 119 -4.61 7.71 -2.77
CA ALA A 119 -3.49 7.26 -3.58
C ALA A 119 -2.81 6.03 -2.96
N LEU A 120 -2.59 6.05 -1.64
CA LEU A 120 -2.00 4.96 -0.87
C LEU A 120 -2.84 3.69 -0.97
N ASN A 121 -4.16 3.77 -0.75
CA ASN A 121 -5.03 2.60 -0.86
C ASN A 121 -4.97 1.96 -2.25
N LYS A 122 -4.99 2.77 -3.31
CA LYS A 122 -4.83 2.26 -4.68
C LYS A 122 -3.48 1.59 -4.91
N ALA A 123 -2.42 2.13 -4.30
CA ALA A 123 -1.08 1.55 -4.41
C ALA A 123 -0.97 0.23 -3.64
N LEU A 124 -1.59 0.13 -2.46
CA LEU A 124 -1.69 -1.11 -1.68
C LEU A 124 -2.48 -2.18 -2.43
N ASP A 125 -3.63 -1.83 -3.02
CA ASP A 125 -4.43 -2.76 -3.82
C ASP A 125 -3.61 -3.33 -5.00
N ASN A 126 -2.85 -2.47 -5.69
CA ASN A 126 -1.96 -2.90 -6.78
C ASN A 126 -0.82 -3.79 -6.28
N PHE A 127 -0.23 -3.46 -5.12
CA PHE A 127 0.83 -4.28 -4.51
C PHE A 127 0.31 -5.67 -4.14
N GLU A 128 -0.86 -5.76 -3.51
CA GLU A 128 -1.49 -7.03 -3.16
C GLU A 128 -1.85 -7.84 -4.41
N MET A 129 -2.39 -7.20 -5.45
CA MET A 129 -2.68 -7.85 -6.73
C MET A 129 -1.42 -8.40 -7.40
N THR A 130 -0.33 -7.62 -7.46
CA THR A 130 0.94 -8.10 -8.04
C THR A 130 1.56 -9.23 -7.23
N ARG A 131 1.39 -9.23 -5.90
CA ARG A 131 1.80 -10.33 -5.02
C ARG A 131 0.96 -11.59 -5.29
N LEU A 132 -0.36 -11.46 -5.42
CA LEU A 132 -1.25 -12.58 -5.75
C LEU A 132 -0.98 -13.19 -7.12
N LEU A 133 -0.58 -12.36 -8.11
CA LEU A 133 -0.32 -12.75 -9.50
C LEU A 133 1.15 -13.06 -9.81
N SER A 134 1.95 -13.38 -8.78
CA SER A 134 3.38 -13.66 -8.91
C SER A 134 3.72 -15.14 -9.09
N GLY A 135 2.71 -16.02 -9.15
CA GLY A 135 2.89 -17.44 -9.43
C GLY A 135 3.34 -17.72 -10.87
N PRO A 136 4.01 -18.87 -11.11
CA PRO A 136 4.55 -19.23 -12.44
C PRO A 136 3.48 -19.36 -13.54
N TYR A 137 2.20 -19.47 -13.16
CA TYR A 137 1.06 -19.62 -14.07
C TYR A 137 0.11 -18.41 -14.07
N ASP A 138 0.35 -17.37 -13.26
CA ASP A 138 -0.59 -16.24 -13.13
C ASP A 138 -0.53 -15.25 -14.30
N LYS A 139 0.50 -15.36 -15.16
CA LYS A 139 0.61 -14.60 -16.41
C LYS A 139 -0.16 -15.23 -17.58
N GLU A 140 -0.53 -16.50 -17.47
CA GLU A 140 -1.34 -17.19 -18.48
C GLU A 140 -2.81 -16.96 -18.13
N GLY A 141 -3.60 -16.38 -19.04
CA GLY A 141 -4.99 -16.01 -18.78
C GLY A 141 -5.80 -17.17 -18.17
N ALA A 142 -6.40 -16.94 -17.01
CA ALA A 142 -7.18 -17.96 -16.31
C ALA A 142 -8.42 -18.37 -17.12
N VAL A 143 -8.48 -19.63 -17.57
CA VAL A 143 -9.68 -20.21 -18.19
C VAL A 143 -10.61 -20.65 -17.06
N ILE A 144 -11.54 -19.79 -16.68
CA ILE A 144 -12.61 -20.13 -15.72
C ILE A 144 -13.61 -21.04 -16.44
N THR A 145 -13.52 -22.34 -16.20
CA THR A 145 -14.52 -23.30 -16.67
C THR A 145 -15.60 -23.46 -15.60
N ILE A 146 -16.70 -22.73 -15.74
CA ILE A 146 -17.90 -22.96 -14.91
C ILE A 146 -18.57 -24.23 -15.43
N SER A 147 -18.26 -25.36 -14.79
CA SER A 147 -19.02 -26.59 -14.99
C SER A 147 -20.32 -26.47 -14.19
N ALA A 148 -21.38 -25.96 -14.83
CA ALA A 148 -22.73 -26.23 -14.35
C ALA A 148 -22.91 -27.75 -14.42
N GLY A 149 -22.80 -28.42 -13.27
CA GLY A 149 -23.03 -29.85 -13.18
C GLY A 149 -24.42 -30.16 -13.73
N ALA A 150 -24.46 -30.86 -14.86
CA ALA A 150 -25.69 -31.47 -15.32
C ALA A 150 -26.07 -32.59 -14.35
N GLY A 151 -26.84 -32.24 -13.32
CA GLY A 151 -27.59 -33.15 -12.47
C GLY A 151 -29.01 -32.60 -12.38
N GLY A 152 -29.91 -33.19 -13.17
CA GLY A 152 -31.28 -32.73 -13.32
C GLY A 152 -32.19 -32.99 -12.11
N THR A 153 -33.36 -32.36 -12.22
CA THR A 153 -34.65 -32.69 -11.57
C THR A 153 -34.71 -32.71 -10.04
N ASP A 154 -35.03 -31.56 -9.43
CA ASP A 154 -36.25 -31.41 -8.64
C ASP A 154 -36.60 -29.91 -8.51
N ALA A 155 -37.60 -29.49 -9.27
CA ALA A 155 -38.30 -28.24 -9.03
C ALA A 155 -39.73 -28.64 -8.66
N GLN A 156 -40.00 -28.70 -7.35
CA GLN A 156 -41.33 -28.60 -6.76
C GLN A 156 -41.28 -27.63 -5.59
#